data_AF-A0A835LUC9-F1
#
_entry.id   AF-A0A835LUC9-F1
#
_cell.length_a   1.000
_cell.length_b   1.000
_cell.length_c   1.000
_cell.angle_alpha   90.00
_cell.angle_beta   90.00
_cell.angle_gamma   90.00
#
_symmetry.space_group_name_H-M   'P 1'
#
loop_
_entity.id
_entity.type
_entity.pdbx_description
1 polymer ?
#
loop_
_entity_poly.entity_id
_entity_poly.type
_entity_poly.pdbx_seq_one_letter_code
_entity_poly.pdbx_strand_id
1 'polypeptide(L)'
;MAVLYPRRVYWKEYCSSYYWVSTYKLAYMGHIMPMPDMSEWPMNCDLERQIMPPPYVRGIGRPKKARTRGADEEVNPNKQIGLCSKCKQPGHNSKTCKGLPAAKR
;
A
#
# COMPACT_ATOMS: atom_id res chain seq x y z
N MET A 1 18.34 -31.65 9.10
CA MET A 1 18.85 -32.80 9.89
C MET A 1 20.18 -33.37 9.39
N ALA A 2 20.61 -33.12 8.15
CA ALA A 2 21.84 -33.69 7.58
C ALA A 2 23.17 -33.25 8.26
N VAL A 3 23.20 -32.08 8.91
CA VAL A 3 24.43 -31.52 9.52
C VAL A 3 24.75 -32.11 10.91
N LEU A 4 23.76 -32.67 11.61
CA LEU A 4 23.91 -33.18 12.99
C LEU A 4 24.28 -34.68 13.05
N TYR A 5 23.94 -35.45 12.01
CA TYR A 5 24.19 -36.89 11.93
C TYR A 5 25.68 -37.28 12.09
N PRO A 6 26.66 -36.61 11.44
CA PRO A 6 28.07 -36.97 11.58
C PRO A 6 28.67 -36.61 12.95
N ARG A 7 28.02 -35.72 13.72
CA ARG A 7 28.53 -35.24 15.02
C ARG A 7 28.07 -36.06 16.23
N ARG A 8 27.20 -37.06 16.05
CA ARG A 8 26.61 -37.91 17.12
C ARG A 8 26.05 -37.11 18.31
N VAL A 9 25.61 -35.88 18.08
CA VAL A 9 25.01 -35.03 19.11
C VAL A 9 23.54 -35.36 19.28
N TYR A 10 23.02 -35.19 20.50
CA TYR A 10 21.60 -35.39 20.76
C TYR A 10 20.78 -34.26 20.13
N TRP A 11 20.18 -34.56 18.99
CA TRP A 11 19.52 -33.55 18.14
C TRP A 11 18.39 -32.79 18.85
N LYS A 12 17.76 -33.37 19.89
CA LYS A 12 16.65 -32.73 20.60
C LYS A 12 17.08 -31.50 21.39
N GLU A 13 18.34 -31.39 21.81
CA GLU A 13 18.87 -30.19 22.47
C GLU A 13 18.98 -28.99 21.52
N TYR A 14 19.10 -29.25 20.22
CA TYR A 14 19.17 -28.23 19.17
C TYR A 14 17.80 -27.90 18.55
N CYS A 15 16.76 -28.61 18.97
CA CYS A 15 15.40 -28.40 18.49
C CYS A 15 14.60 -27.65 19.55
N SER A 16 14.14 -26.45 19.22
CA SER A 16 13.28 -25.67 20.12
C SER A 16 12.01 -26.44 20.50
N SER A 17 11.58 -26.30 21.75
CA SER A 17 10.36 -26.94 22.28
C SER A 17 9.09 -26.57 21.51
N TYR A 18 9.08 -25.45 20.78
CA TYR A 18 7.99 -25.07 19.88
C TYR A 18 7.70 -26.09 18.78
N TYR A 19 8.70 -26.89 18.37
CA TYR A 19 8.53 -27.92 17.35
C TYR A 19 8.17 -29.29 17.93
N TRP A 20 7.94 -29.41 19.24
CA TRP A 20 7.56 -30.68 19.85
C TRP A 20 6.08 -30.99 19.63
N VAL A 21 5.77 -32.27 19.49
CA VAL A 21 4.39 -32.76 19.31
C VAL A 21 3.48 -32.34 20.46
N SER A 22 4.00 -32.28 21.69
CA SER A 22 3.26 -31.78 22.86
C SER A 22 2.81 -30.33 22.66
N THR A 23 3.69 -29.48 22.17
CA THR A 23 3.42 -28.05 21.94
C THR A 23 2.45 -27.85 20.78
N TYR A 24 2.58 -28.64 19.70
CA TYR A 24 1.60 -28.65 18.62
C TYR A 24 0.20 -29.04 19.12
N LYS A 25 0.11 -30.13 19.89
CA LYS A 25 -1.16 -30.58 20.48
C LYS A 25 -1.74 -29.52 21.42
N LEU A 26 -0.91 -28.85 22.22
CA LEU A 26 -1.35 -27.77 23.11
C LEU A 26 -1.86 -26.56 22.32
N ALA A 27 -1.17 -26.15 21.25
CA ALA A 27 -1.56 -25.03 20.42
C ALA A 27 -2.93 -25.24 19.74
N TYR A 28 -3.21 -26.48 19.33
CA TYR A 28 -4.46 -26.86 18.67
C TYR A 28 -5.39 -27.68 19.58
N MET A 29 -5.20 -27.65 20.91
CA MET A 29 -6.06 -28.40 21.84
C MET A 29 -7.47 -27.79 21.93
N GLY A 30 -7.59 -26.50 21.57
CA GLY A 30 -8.86 -25.80 21.58
C GLY A 30 -9.82 -26.39 20.57
N HIS A 31 -11.03 -26.72 21.02
CA HIS A 31 -12.12 -27.14 20.15
C HIS A 31 -12.85 -25.91 19.62
N ILE A 32 -13.03 -25.82 18.29
CA ILE A 32 -13.94 -24.83 17.70
C ILE A 32 -15.34 -25.44 17.78
N MET A 33 -16.19 -24.91 18.66
CA MET A 33 -17.58 -25.36 18.75
C MET A 33 -18.25 -25.20 17.38
N PRO A 34 -19.05 -26.19 16.94
CA PRO A 34 -19.82 -26.03 15.71
C PRO A 34 -20.76 -24.83 15.87
N MET A 35 -20.97 -24.11 14.76
CA MET A 35 -21.96 -23.05 14.75
C MET A 35 -23.35 -23.67 14.94
N PRO A 36 -24.20 -23.13 15.84
CA PRO A 36 -25.57 -23.63 16.00
C PRO A 36 -26.36 -23.45 14.71
N ASP A 37 -27.41 -24.27 14.55
CA ASP A 37 -28.29 -24.18 13.39
C ASP A 37 -28.97 -22.80 13.32
N MET A 38 -29.33 -22.35 12.12
CA MET A 38 -29.98 -21.04 11.92
C MET A 38 -31.25 -20.88 12.77
N SER A 39 -31.96 -21.99 13.05
CA SER A 39 -33.17 -21.99 13.89
C SER A 39 -32.91 -21.73 15.38
N GLU A 40 -31.69 -21.97 15.84
CA GLU A 40 -31.27 -21.78 17.24
C GLU A 40 -30.65 -20.40 17.47
N TRP A 41 -30.51 -19.60 16.41
CA TRP A 41 -29.95 -18.26 16.53
C TRP A 41 -30.90 -17.37 17.34
N PRO A 42 -30.40 -16.65 18.35
CA PRO A 42 -31.21 -15.71 19.09
C PRO A 42 -31.79 -14.66 18.14
N MET A 43 -33.12 -14.68 17.97
CA MET A 43 -33.89 -13.79 17.10
C MET A 43 -33.69 -12.30 17.44
N ASN A 44 -33.19 -12.02 18.64
CA ASN A 44 -33.04 -10.69 19.23
C ASN A 44 -31.57 -10.20 19.27
N CYS A 45 -30.62 -10.93 18.67
CA CYS A 45 -29.20 -10.58 18.81
C CYS A 45 -28.80 -9.24 18.16
N ASP A 46 -29.65 -8.65 17.33
CA ASP A 46 -29.31 -7.51 16.47
C ASP A 46 -30.22 -6.27 16.64
N LEU A 47 -31.06 -6.17 17.67
CA LEU A 47 -31.85 -4.94 17.89
C LEU A 47 -31.05 -3.83 18.59
N GLU A 48 -30.08 -4.18 19.46
CA GLU A 48 -29.28 -3.19 20.21
C GLU A 48 -27.92 -2.87 19.57
N ARG A 49 -27.45 -3.69 18.63
CA ARG A 49 -26.20 -3.46 17.91
C ARG A 49 -26.49 -3.27 16.44
N GLN A 50 -27.03 -2.11 16.08
CA GLN A 50 -26.96 -1.65 14.69
C GLN A 50 -25.48 -1.65 14.28
N ILE A 51 -25.07 -2.70 13.55
CA ILE A 51 -23.75 -2.78 12.96
C ILE A 51 -23.74 -1.72 11.87
N MET A 52 -23.27 -0.53 12.24
CA MET A 52 -23.08 0.54 11.29
C MET A 52 -22.03 0.08 10.28
N PRO A 53 -22.26 0.32 8.98
CA PRO A 53 -21.21 0.07 8.00
C PRO A 53 -19.97 0.87 8.42
N PRO A 54 -18.75 0.34 8.17
CA PRO A 54 -17.55 1.10 8.42
C PRO A 54 -17.65 2.45 7.68
N PRO A 55 -17.19 3.56 8.29
CA PRO A 55 -17.28 4.86 7.65
C PRO A 55 -16.55 4.81 6.30
N TYR A 56 -17.21 5.29 5.26
CA TYR A 56 -16.61 5.36 3.94
C TYR A 56 -15.45 6.35 3.95
N VAL A 57 -14.23 5.86 3.72
CA VAL A 57 -13.05 6.69 3.51
C VAL A 57 -12.73 6.66 2.01
N ARG A 58 -12.67 7.84 1.38
CA ARG A 58 -12.16 7.93 -0.01
C ARG A 58 -10.71 7.46 0.01
N GLY A 59 -10.39 6.46 -0.81
CA GLY A 59 -9.01 6.04 -1.00
C GLY A 59 -8.14 7.20 -1.48
N ILE A 60 -6.83 7.14 -1.20
CA ILE A 60 -5.86 7.97 -1.91
C ILE A 60 -6.17 7.80 -3.40
N GLY A 61 -6.48 8.91 -4.08
CA GLY A 61 -6.81 8.86 -5.51
C GLY A 61 -5.68 8.25 -6.32
N ARG A 62 -5.86 8.15 -7.63
CA ARG A 62 -4.82 7.61 -8.52
C ARG A 62 -3.45 8.24 -8.21
N PRO A 63 -2.41 7.45 -7.90
CA PRO A 63 -1.07 7.97 -7.69
C PRO A 63 -0.62 8.79 -8.90
N LYS A 64 0.08 9.90 -8.66
CA LYS A 64 0.63 10.72 -9.75
C LYS A 64 1.56 9.86 -10.60
N LYS A 65 1.38 9.88 -11.92
CA LYS A 65 2.27 9.17 -12.86
C LYS A 65 3.70 9.71 -12.82
N ALA A 66 3.84 11.00 -12.52
CA ALA A 66 5.14 11.66 -12.36
C ALA A 66 5.44 11.92 -10.89
N ARG A 67 6.69 11.66 -10.49
CA ARG A 67 7.22 12.02 -9.19
C ARG A 67 7.28 13.55 -9.02
N THR A 68 7.05 14.04 -7.80
CA THR A 68 7.38 15.42 -7.42
C THR A 68 8.89 15.50 -7.16
N ARG A 69 9.55 16.54 -7.67
CA ARG A 69 10.99 16.78 -7.44
C ARG A 69 11.22 17.50 -6.12
N GLY A 70 12.26 17.12 -5.38
CA GLY A 70 12.74 17.88 -4.23
C GLY A 70 13.32 19.25 -4.64
N ALA A 71 13.45 20.17 -3.69
CA ALA A 71 13.99 21.51 -3.94
C ALA A 71 15.45 21.51 -4.43
N ASP A 72 16.20 20.48 -4.06
CA ASP A 72 17.63 20.31 -4.37
C ASP A 72 17.88 19.48 -5.64
N GLU A 73 16.82 19.04 -6.33
CA GLU A 73 16.99 18.24 -7.54
C GLU A 73 17.16 19.10 -8.80
N GLU A 74 18.20 18.80 -9.57
CA GLU A 74 18.47 19.47 -10.84
C GLU A 74 17.28 19.37 -11.81
N VAL A 75 16.88 20.51 -12.39
CA VAL A 75 15.89 20.57 -13.46
C VAL A 75 16.55 20.02 -14.73
N ASN A 76 15.80 19.23 -15.51
CA ASN A 76 16.30 18.72 -16.79
C ASN A 76 16.85 19.90 -17.64
N PRO A 77 18.16 19.93 -17.94
CA PRO A 77 18.77 21.03 -18.69
C PRO A 77 18.23 21.13 -20.12
N ASN A 78 17.70 20.03 -20.65
CA ASN A 78 17.06 19.97 -21.97
C ASN A 78 15.56 20.30 -21.93
N LYS A 79 15.03 20.79 -20.81
CA LYS A 79 13.64 21.24 -20.74
C LYS A 79 13.49 22.52 -21.58
N GLN A 80 13.02 22.35 -22.80
CA GLN A 80 12.71 23.46 -23.70
C GLN A 80 11.66 24.35 -23.04
N ILE A 81 12.05 25.58 -22.70
CA ILE A 81 11.12 26.62 -22.28
C ILE A 81 10.42 27.09 -23.54
N GLY A 82 9.12 26.80 -23.66
CA GLY A 82 8.33 27.26 -24.80
C GLY A 82 8.36 28.78 -24.90
N LEU A 83 8.85 29.30 -26.02
CA LEU A 83 8.78 30.72 -26.37
C LEU A 83 7.39 31.03 -26.94
N CYS A 84 6.86 32.21 -26.63
CA CYS A 84 5.61 32.67 -27.23
C CYS A 84 5.76 32.78 -28.75
N SER A 85 4.85 32.18 -29.53
CA SER A 85 4.94 32.23 -30.99
C SER A 85 4.77 33.63 -31.59
N LYS A 86 4.15 34.57 -30.87
CA LYS A 86 3.92 35.96 -31.33
C LYS A 86 5.11 36.87 -31.07
N CYS A 87 5.66 36.87 -29.86
CA CYS A 87 6.72 37.80 -29.44
C CYS A 87 8.07 37.13 -29.17
N LYS A 88 8.13 35.79 -29.28
CA LYS A 88 9.33 34.96 -29.04
C LYS A 88 9.95 35.13 -27.64
N GLN A 89 9.17 35.61 -26.66
CA GLN A 89 9.60 35.74 -25.27
C GLN A 89 9.10 34.55 -24.42
N PRO A 90 9.87 34.10 -23.41
CA PRO A 90 9.45 33.04 -22.50
C PRO A 90 8.39 33.53 -21.49
N GLY A 91 7.79 32.58 -20.75
CA GLY A 91 6.92 32.86 -19.60
C GLY A 91 5.43 33.04 -19.90
N HIS A 92 5.02 33.03 -21.18
CA HIS A 92 3.61 33.10 -21.57
C HIS A 92 3.36 32.45 -22.93
N ASN A 93 2.09 32.18 -23.26
CA ASN A 93 1.68 31.61 -24.55
C ASN A 93 1.08 32.73 -25.45
N SER A 94 0.99 32.49 -26.75
CA SER A 94 0.40 33.40 -27.75
C SER A 94 -1.03 33.84 -27.42
N LYS A 95 -1.79 33.00 -26.70
CA LYS A 95 -3.14 33.32 -26.20
C LYS A 95 -3.16 34.39 -25.12
N THR A 96 -2.13 34.44 -24.27
CA THR A 96 -2.01 35.39 -23.15
C THR A 96 -0.97 36.49 -23.43
N CYS A 97 -0.44 36.55 -24.65
CA CYS A 97 0.56 37.52 -25.08
C CYS A 97 -0.06 38.92 -25.20
N LYS A 98 0.44 39.85 -24.39
CA LYS A 98 0.11 41.29 -24.46
C LYS A 98 0.98 42.07 -25.46
N GLY A 99 2.00 41.43 -26.03
CA GLY A 99 2.92 42.04 -26.99
C GLY A 99 2.36 42.11 -28.41
N LEU A 100 2.83 43.11 -29.16
CA LEU A 100 2.60 43.24 -30.60
C LEU A 100 3.29 42.08 -31.36
N PRO A 101 2.74 41.63 -32.49
CA PRO A 101 3.34 40.55 -33.28
C PRO A 101 4.76 40.93 -33.71
N ALA A 102 5.71 40.02 -33.57
CA ALA A 102 7.07 40.23 -34.04
C ALA A 102 7.06 40.52 -35.56
N ALA A 103 7.75 41.58 -35.97
CA ALA A 103 7.87 41.96 -37.38
C ALA A 103 8.39 40.77 -38.21
N LYS A 104 7.69 40.46 -39.30
CA LYS A 104 8.11 39.43 -40.26
C LYS A 104 9.41 39.90 -40.92
N ARG A 105 10.42 39.03 -40.93
CA ARG A 105 11.61 39.17 -41.79
C ARG A 105 11.23 38.88 -43.23
#